data_AF-A0AAW9E8L9-F1
#
_entry.id   AF-A0AAW9E8L9-F1
#
_cell.length_a   1.000
_cell.length_b   1.000
_cell.length_c   1.000
_cell.angle_alpha   90.00
_cell.angle_beta   90.00
_cell.angle_gamma   90.00
#
_symmetry.space_group_name_H-M   'P 1'
#
loop_
_entity.id
_entity.type
_entity.pdbx_description
1 polymer ?
#
loop_
_entity_poly.entity_id
_entity_poly.type
_entity_poly.pdbx_seq_one_letter_code
_entity_poly.pdbx_strand_id
1 'polypeptide(L)'
;MTVLAFPYQLKSGDLVFRDGDEVISDIIKQVDNSGFSHVGMLWITEQGIQVVHSTPSEHADSKDGVTIDSLDFFISRAKPNSVRFYQVRGSDQARQQALEAVLNRVGENFS
;
A
#
# COMPACT_ATOMS: atom_id res chain seq x y z
N MET A 1 6.29 21.52 3.65
CA MET A 1 6.69 20.15 3.27
C MET A 1 7.28 19.51 4.51
N THR A 2 6.51 18.66 5.19
CA THR A 2 7.00 17.95 6.38
C THR A 2 7.65 16.67 5.89
N VAL A 3 8.97 16.59 6.00
CA VAL A 3 9.72 15.37 5.72
C VAL A 3 9.44 14.41 6.86
N LEU A 4 8.62 13.38 6.64
CA LEU A 4 8.48 12.28 7.59
C LEU A 4 9.83 11.56 7.65
N ALA A 5 10.62 11.86 8.68
CA ALA A 5 11.85 11.13 8.96
C ALA A 5 11.46 9.70 9.40
N PHE A 6 11.41 8.77 8.44
CA PHE A 6 11.18 7.37 8.74
C PHE A 6 12.42 6.82 9.48
N PRO A 7 12.27 6.31 10.73
CA PRO A 7 13.41 5.84 11.54
C PRO A 7 14.09 4.58 10.96
N TYR A 8 13.57 4.03 9.87
CA TYR A 8 14.14 2.92 9.11
C TYR A 8 14.15 3.30 7.63
N GLN A 9 15.29 3.10 6.96
CA GLN A 9 15.45 3.44 5.55
C GLN A 9 14.56 2.49 4.72
N LEU A 10 13.37 2.97 4.34
CA LEU A 10 12.42 2.23 3.51
C LEU A 10 13.06 1.89 2.16
N LYS A 11 12.68 0.73 1.63
CA LYS A 11 13.14 0.25 0.33
C LYS A 11 11.95 -0.17 -0.51
N SER A 12 12.10 -0.08 -1.84
CA SER A 12 11.15 -0.71 -2.75
C SER A 12 10.97 -2.20 -2.41
N GLY A 13 9.73 -2.67 -2.47
CA GLY A 13 9.35 -4.02 -2.03
C GLY A 13 9.08 -4.16 -0.53
N ASP A 14 9.27 -3.12 0.29
CA ASP A 14 8.70 -3.08 1.64
C ASP A 14 7.17 -2.96 1.58
N LEU A 15 6.50 -3.34 2.66
CA LEU A 15 5.04 -3.28 2.74
C LEU A 15 4.61 -2.13 3.64
N VAL A 16 3.47 -1.52 3.29
CA VAL A 16 2.76 -0.56 4.13
C VAL A 16 1.35 -1.09 4.38
N PHE A 17 0.98 -1.09 5.65
CA PHE A 17 -0.33 -1.52 6.13
C PHE A 17 -1.06 -0.30 6.70
N ARG A 18 -2.38 -0.28 6.53
CA ARG A 18 -3.24 0.71 7.19
C ARG A 18 -4.55 0.06 7.63
N ASP A 19 -5.18 0.69 8.62
CA ASP A 19 -6.61 0.50 8.83
C ASP A 19 -7.38 1.57 8.05
N GLY A 20 -8.07 1.17 6.98
CA GLY A 20 -8.84 2.06 6.10
C GLY A 20 -10.22 2.40 6.65
N ASP A 21 -10.80 3.48 6.12
CA ASP A 21 -12.16 3.97 6.41
C ASP A 21 -13.22 3.49 5.42
N GLU A 22 -12.85 2.63 4.47
CA GLU A 22 -13.71 2.16 3.40
C GLU A 22 -14.84 1.25 3.89
N VAL A 23 -15.98 1.25 3.21
CA VAL A 23 -17.15 0.43 3.56
C VAL A 23 -16.83 -1.08 3.60
N ILE A 24 -15.81 -1.55 2.85
CA ILE A 24 -15.36 -2.95 2.87
C ILE A 24 -14.51 -3.27 4.12
N SER A 25 -13.92 -2.27 4.77
CA SER A 25 -13.09 -2.42 5.97
C SER A 25 -13.84 -3.10 7.12
N ASP A 26 -15.14 -2.81 7.27
CA ASP A 26 -15.96 -3.39 8.33
C ASP A 26 -16.30 -4.87 8.11
N ILE A 27 -16.25 -5.36 6.86
CA ILE A 27 -16.43 -6.79 6.53
C ILE A 27 -15.12 -7.56 6.74
N ILE A 28 -13.99 -7.02 6.26
CA ILE A 28 -12.67 -7.66 6.40
C ILE A 28 -12.29 -7.81 7.88
N LYS A 29 -12.59 -6.82 8.72
CA LYS A 29 -12.32 -6.86 10.16
C LYS A 29 -13.17 -7.85 10.96
N GLN A 30 -14.34 -8.23 10.46
CA GLN A 30 -15.13 -9.27 11.12
C GLN A 30 -14.50 -10.65 10.98
N VAL A 31 -13.57 -10.81 10.04
CA VAL A 31 -12.87 -12.06 9.73
C VAL A 31 -11.42 -12.04 10.22
N ASP A 32 -10.75 -10.88 10.23
CA ASP A 32 -9.35 -10.72 10.64
C ASP A 32 -9.17 -9.75 11.83
N ASN A 33 -8.54 -10.23 12.90
CA ASN A 33 -8.21 -9.48 14.13
C ASN A 33 -6.83 -8.78 14.08
N SER A 34 -6.18 -8.71 12.91
CA SER A 34 -4.86 -8.10 12.75
C SER A 34 -4.82 -6.59 13.04
N GLY A 35 -5.97 -5.91 12.98
CA GLY A 35 -6.07 -4.45 13.14
C GLY A 35 -5.69 -3.65 11.89
N PHE A 36 -5.45 -4.30 10.75
CA PHE A 36 -5.26 -3.66 9.45
C PHE A 36 -6.30 -4.20 8.47
N SER A 37 -6.80 -3.35 7.58
CA SER A 37 -7.75 -3.74 6.54
C SER A 37 -7.16 -3.69 5.14
N HIS A 38 -5.99 -3.04 4.99
CA HIS A 38 -5.38 -2.77 3.70
C HIS A 38 -3.87 -2.93 3.76
N VAL A 39 -3.30 -3.40 2.65
CA VAL A 39 -1.85 -3.50 2.44
C VAL A 39 -1.48 -3.01 1.05
N GLY A 40 -0.29 -2.42 0.93
CA GLY A 40 0.32 -2.09 -0.34
C GLY A 40 1.83 -2.33 -0.31
N MET A 41 2.43 -2.40 -1.50
CA MET A 41 3.88 -2.52 -1.66
C MET A 41 4.48 -1.17 -2.02
N LEU A 42 5.56 -0.78 -1.34
CA LEU A 42 6.28 0.45 -1.62
C LEU A 42 7.05 0.34 -2.93
N TRP A 43 6.91 1.37 -3.76
CA TRP A 43 7.71 1.62 -4.93
C TRP A 43 8.38 2.99 -4.80
N ILE A 44 9.69 2.99 -4.57
CA ILE A 44 10.48 4.20 -4.36
C ILE A 44 11.23 4.52 -5.65
N THR A 45 10.98 5.71 -6.19
CA THR A 45 11.63 6.23 -7.39
C THR A 45 12.13 7.66 -7.15
N GLU A 46 12.75 8.27 -8.16
CA GLU A 46 13.18 9.68 -8.10
C GLU A 46 11.98 10.64 -7.95
N GLN A 47 10.78 10.22 -8.36
CA GLN A 47 9.54 10.99 -8.27
C GLN A 47 8.90 10.92 -6.87
N GLY A 48 9.41 10.08 -5.96
CA GLY A 48 8.93 9.93 -4.59
C GLY A 48 8.56 8.50 -4.22
N ILE A 49 7.80 8.36 -3.13
CA ILE A 49 7.32 7.06 -2.64
C ILE A 49 5.88 6.85 -3.09
N GLN A 50 5.69 5.78 -3.85
CA GLN A 50 4.40 5.32 -4.33
C GLN A 50 4.05 3.98 -3.67
N VAL A 51 2.77 3.63 -3.70
CA VAL A 51 2.23 2.40 -3.14
C VAL A 51 1.47 1.70 -4.27
N VAL A 52 1.84 0.46 -4.55
CA VAL A 52 1.06 -0.40 -5.45
C VAL A 52 0.15 -1.27 -4.59
N HIS A 53 -1.16 -1.17 -4.80
CA HIS A 53 -2.16 -1.87 -3.99
C HIS A 53 -3.40 -2.18 -4.82
N SER A 54 -4.12 -3.22 -4.40
CA SER A 54 -5.45 -3.53 -4.92
C SER A 54 -6.47 -2.78 -4.07
N THR A 55 -7.45 -2.13 -4.69
CA THR A 55 -8.51 -1.44 -3.95
C THR A 55 -9.85 -1.52 -4.68
N PRO A 56 -10.98 -1.67 -3.94
CA PRO A 56 -12.26 -1.21 -4.45
C PRO A 56 -12.19 0.31 -4.66
N SER A 57 -12.94 0.86 -5.61
CA SER A 57 -12.86 2.24 -6.13
C SER A 57 -12.58 3.28 -5.03
N GLU A 58 -11.31 3.67 -4.90
CA GLU A 58 -10.85 4.68 -3.94
C GLU A 58 -10.89 6.10 -4.51
N HIS A 59 -10.88 6.22 -5.83
CA HIS A 59 -11.09 7.49 -6.52
C HIS A 59 -12.49 7.51 -7.12
N ALA A 60 -13.12 8.68 -7.10
CA ALA A 60 -14.49 8.89 -7.60
C ALA A 60 -14.69 8.46 -9.07
N ASP A 61 -13.59 8.41 -9.86
CA ASP A 61 -13.60 8.09 -11.28
C ASP A 61 -12.69 6.88 -11.66
N SER A 62 -12.13 6.16 -10.68
CA SER A 62 -11.27 5.00 -10.95
C SER A 62 -12.06 3.69 -11.00
N LYS A 63 -11.66 2.77 -11.87
CA LYS A 63 -12.13 1.38 -11.81
C LYS A 63 -11.52 0.66 -10.60
N ASP A 64 -12.29 -0.23 -9.99
CA ASP A 64 -11.79 -1.20 -9.00
C ASP A 64 -10.60 -1.97 -9.58
N GLY A 65 -9.49 -2.07 -8.84
CA GLY A 65 -8.35 -2.81 -9.32
C GLY A 65 -7.03 -2.53 -8.63
N VAL A 66 -5.97 -3.06 -9.25
CA VAL A 66 -4.58 -2.79 -8.85
C VAL A 66 -4.19 -1.41 -9.38
N THR A 67 -3.89 -0.50 -8.47
CA THR A 67 -3.54 0.89 -8.77
C THR A 67 -2.19 1.26 -8.15
N ILE A 68 -1.68 2.43 -8.56
CA ILE A 68 -0.50 3.06 -7.99
C ILE A 68 -0.91 4.43 -7.47
N ASP A 69 -0.78 4.62 -6.16
CA ASP A 69 -1.06 5.89 -5.51
C ASP A 69 0.16 6.43 -4.78
N SER A 70 0.17 7.74 -4.53
CA SER A 70 1.20 8.34 -3.66
C SER A 70 1.09 7.79 -2.23
N LEU A 71 2.22 7.68 -1.53
CA LEU A 71 2.20 7.29 -0.11
C LEU A 71 1.31 8.22 0.74
N ASP A 72 1.33 9.52 0.44
CA ASP A 72 0.50 10.51 1.16
C ASP A 72 -1.00 10.24 0.96
N PHE A 73 -1.43 9.95 -0.26
CA PHE A 73 -2.82 9.57 -0.54
C PHE A 73 -3.19 8.28 0.20
N PHE A 74 -2.37 7.23 0.09
CA PHE A 74 -2.61 5.96 0.76
C PHE A 74 -2.78 6.14 2.28
N ILE A 75 -1.90 6.93 2.91
CA ILE A 75 -1.95 7.25 4.35
C ILE A 75 -3.17 8.11 4.70
N SER A 76 -3.61 9.01 3.81
CA SER A 76 -4.71 9.94 4.09
C SER A 76 -6.05 9.25 4.34
N ARG A 77 -6.24 8.03 3.81
CA ARG A 77 -7.43 7.21 4.05
C ARG A 77 -7.30 6.27 5.25
N ALA A 78 -6.18 6.34 5.97
CA ALA A 78 -5.98 5.56 7.18
C ALA A 78 -6.64 6.24 8.38
N LYS A 79 -7.22 5.44 9.28
CA LYS A 79 -7.59 5.92 10.62
C LYS A 79 -6.36 6.46 11.37
N PRO A 80 -6.54 7.39 12.33
CA PRO A 80 -5.43 7.91 13.12
C PRO A 80 -4.60 6.78 13.77
N ASN A 81 -3.28 6.88 13.66
CA ASN A 81 -2.31 5.95 14.25
C ASN A 81 -2.39 4.48 13.77
N SER A 82 -3.02 4.21 12.61
CA SER A 82 -3.18 2.84 12.09
C SER A 82 -2.23 2.44 10.96
N VAL A 83 -1.28 3.31 10.60
CA VAL A 83 -0.29 2.99 9.54
C VAL A 83 0.92 2.27 10.13
N ARG A 84 1.35 1.16 9.51
CA ARG A 84 2.58 0.45 9.86
C ARG A 84 3.37 0.09 8.61
N PHE A 85 4.69 0.10 8.75
CA PHE A 85 5.62 -0.30 7.70
C PHE A 85 6.29 -1.61 8.10
N TYR A 86 6.47 -2.50 7.13
CA TYR A 86 7.13 -3.78 7.31
C TYR A 86 8.27 -3.92 6.31
N GLN A 87 9.49 -4.05 6.83
CA GLN A 87 10.67 -4.28 6.02
C GLN A 87 10.77 -5.76 5.63
N VAL A 88 10.66 -6.04 4.34
CA VAL A 88 10.73 -7.42 3.85
C VAL A 88 12.17 -7.94 3.93
N ARG A 89 12.41 -9.03 4.67
CA ARG A 89 13.72 -9.67 4.72
C ARG A 89 13.91 -10.53 3.48
N GLY A 90 14.47 -9.94 2.43
CA GLY A 90 14.80 -10.61 1.17
C GLY A 90 16.00 -9.96 0.49
N SER A 91 16.61 -10.65 -0.47
CA SER A 91 17.66 -10.07 -1.30
C SER A 91 17.09 -8.93 -2.15
N ASP A 92 17.96 -8.01 -2.59
CA ASP A 92 17.55 -6.92 -3.48
C ASP A 92 16.95 -7.47 -4.78
N GLN A 93 17.47 -8.59 -5.30
CA GLN A 93 16.90 -9.29 -6.46
C GLN A 93 15.47 -9.80 -6.19
N ALA A 94 15.21 -10.43 -5.05
CA ALA A 94 13.88 -10.93 -4.72
C ALA A 94 12.87 -9.79 -4.56
N ARG A 95 13.30 -8.67 -3.96
CA ARG A 95 12.49 -7.45 -3.86
C ARG A 95 12.14 -6.88 -5.23
N GLN A 96 13.13 -6.81 -6.12
CA GLN A 96 12.92 -6.33 -7.49
C GLN A 96 11.94 -7.24 -8.26
N GLN A 97 12.10 -8.55 -8.18
CA GLN A 97 11.20 -9.50 -8.83
C GLN A 97 9.76 -9.38 -8.30
N ALA A 98 9.59 -9.24 -6.98
CA ALA A 98 8.27 -9.04 -6.38
C ALA A 98 7.63 -7.73 -6.85
N LEU A 99 8.42 -6.65 -6.92
CA LEU A 99 7.96 -5.35 -7.41
C LEU A 99 7.55 -5.42 -8.88
N GLU A 100 8.38 -5.99 -9.76
CA GLU A 100 8.07 -6.20 -11.17
C GLU A 100 6.79 -7.03 -11.35
N ALA A 101 6.63 -8.09 -10.57
CA ALA A 101 5.44 -8.92 -10.59
C ALA A 101 4.16 -8.15 -10.23
N VAL A 102 4.21 -7.26 -9.23
CA VAL A 102 3.05 -6.46 -8.82
C VAL A 102 2.78 -5.32 -9.82
N LEU A 103 3.83 -4.66 -10.34
CA LEU A 103 3.69 -3.61 -11.35
C LEU A 103 3.04 -4.12 -12.65
N ASN A 104 3.34 -5.37 -13.05
CA ASN A 104 2.71 -6.00 -14.22
C ASN A 104 1.22 -6.28 -14.06
N ARG A 105 0.68 -6.19 -12.84
CA ARG A 105 -0.74 -6.40 -12.53
C ARG A 105 -1.54 -5.11 -12.45
N VAL A 106 -0.89 -3.95 -12.55
CA VAL A 106 -1.57 -2.65 -12.51
C VAL A 106 -2.62 -2.57 -13.61
N GLY A 107 -3.85 -2.21 -13.24
CA GLY A 107 -5.02 -2.21 -14.12
C GLY A 107 -5.80 -3.53 -14.16
N GLU A 108 -5.33 -4.61 -13.51
CA GLU A 108 -6.18 -5.79 -13.26
C GLU A 108 -7.35 -5.43 -12.34
N ASN A 109 -8.52 -6.00 -12.62
CA ASN A 109 -9.72 -5.77 -11.81
C ASN A 109 -9.55 -6.34 -10.40
N PHE A 110 -10.22 -5.70 -9.43
CA PHE A 110 -10.35 -6.22 -8.08
C PHE A 110 -11.18 -7.51 -8.09
N SER A 111 -10.73 -8.54 -7.37
CA SER A 111 -11.40 -9.85 -7.26
C SER A 111 -11.99 -10.09 -5.88
#